data_AF-A0A520ZZ45-F1
#
_entry.id   AF-A0A520ZZ45-F1
#
_cell.length_a   1.000
_cell.length_b   1.000
_cell.length_c   1.000
_cell.angle_alpha   90.00
_cell.angle_beta   90.00
_cell.angle_gamma   90.00
#
_symmetry.space_group_name_H-M   'P 1'
#
loop_
_entity.id
_entity.type
_entity.pdbx_description
1 polymer ?
#
loop_
_entity_poly.entity_id
_entity_poly.type
_entity_poly.pdbx_seq_one_letter_code
_entity_poly.pdbx_strand_id
1 'polypeptide(L)'
;MRIITTHINADFDGMASMIAAQKLYPDGLLVFPGSQEKTLRDFISHTLLYKYDFIKAKQVELGKVTSLVVVDTRTSSRLGPLAACLDNPGISVHLYDHHPESGGDMVGDFEVIRDVGSTTTLFTEILQEKDIDITEEEATIFSLGIYEDTGSLTHTTTTPDDMRAAAWLLEKGAKLDVITQFISHDLTSQQVGHLNDLVKNASRITIQDIPVVIATLSLPYYVDDFSLIVKRFLTMENLDVLFTIAAMGGRTYLIARSRIPDVNVGAIARDFGGGGHATAASATMKEMSTVEAHEQLIRSLHRHIRPQAIAREMMTSPAITAPENATLHHAKTLMSRYNINAMVVVPRMEPETGSGDPFILGIISRQMVERAISHDLGDQPVQDYMATEVEVLSLNATLADIQEIIIEHRQRLIPIVHERELKGIITRTDLLNRLVNDPANLPKDLLHEAEYPSLERSRNLTHLLSSTLSREVIMLLQKVGEVADTLGYNAYVVGGFVRDLLLKKDNMDLDIVVEGNGITFARDLARELRGRVRVHERFGTATLVLEGGLKLDVATARLEYYEYPAALPTVELSSIKLDLYRRDFTINAMAIQLNPSQFGQLIDFFNSQNDLKQRA
;
A
#
# COMPACT_ATOMS: atom_id res chain seq x y z
N MET A 1 32.59 29.10 -11.16
CA MET A 1 32.41 28.96 -9.70
C MET A 1 31.53 27.76 -9.42
N ARG A 2 31.84 26.96 -8.39
CA ARG A 2 31.01 25.82 -7.97
C ARG A 2 30.16 26.19 -6.76
N ILE A 3 28.89 25.85 -6.81
CA ILE A 3 27.95 26.03 -5.71
C ILE A 3 27.38 24.68 -5.29
N ILE A 4 27.17 24.52 -4.00
CA ILE A 4 26.43 23.42 -3.39
C ILE A 4 25.16 24.03 -2.79
N THR A 5 24.00 23.49 -3.15
CA THR A 5 22.70 24.03 -2.73
C THR A 5 21.68 22.93 -2.49
N THR A 6 20.58 23.27 -1.83
CA THR A 6 19.44 22.41 -1.53
C THR A 6 18.14 23.10 -1.93
N HIS A 7 17.00 22.73 -1.36
CA HIS A 7 15.71 23.37 -1.59
C HIS A 7 15.46 24.63 -0.74
N ILE A 8 14.49 25.45 -1.17
CA ILE A 8 13.88 26.50 -0.35
C ILE A 8 13.23 25.88 0.90
N ASN A 9 13.23 26.63 2.01
CA ASN A 9 12.83 26.12 3.31
C ASN A 9 13.66 24.87 3.70
N ALA A 10 14.99 25.01 3.63
CA ALA A 10 15.92 23.93 3.95
C ALA A 10 15.73 23.45 5.40
N ASP A 11 15.86 22.14 5.58
CA ASP A 11 15.80 21.38 6.82
C ASP A 11 17.19 20.76 7.14
N PHE A 12 17.27 19.90 8.17
CA PHE A 12 18.53 19.27 8.54
C PHE A 12 19.06 18.32 7.48
N ASP A 13 18.22 17.61 6.72
CA ASP A 13 18.71 16.74 5.64
C ASP A 13 19.36 17.58 4.53
N GLY A 14 18.67 18.61 4.05
CA GLY A 14 19.23 19.53 3.07
C GLY A 14 20.55 20.16 3.51
N MET A 15 20.65 20.64 4.76
CA MET A 15 21.90 21.20 5.29
C MET A 15 23.00 20.14 5.48
N ALA A 16 22.68 19.00 6.08
CA ALA A 16 23.64 17.94 6.33
C ALA A 16 24.22 17.40 5.02
N SER A 17 23.36 17.17 4.03
CA SER A 17 23.74 16.80 2.67
C SER A 17 24.62 17.87 2.01
N MET A 18 24.34 19.16 2.20
CA MET A 18 25.20 20.24 1.69
C MET A 18 26.61 20.19 2.28
N ILE A 19 26.72 20.01 3.60
CA ILE A 19 28.02 19.90 4.29
C ILE A 19 28.75 18.62 3.84
N ALA A 20 28.05 17.50 3.73
CA ALA A 20 28.62 16.24 3.28
C ALA A 20 29.10 16.33 1.82
N ALA A 21 28.34 16.99 0.95
CA ALA A 21 28.74 17.27 -0.42
C ALA A 21 30.01 18.13 -0.49
N GLN A 22 30.21 19.09 0.42
CA GLN A 22 31.43 19.90 0.44
C GLN A 22 32.69 19.08 0.69
N LYS A 23 32.59 17.92 1.36
CA LYS A 23 33.70 16.98 1.50
C LYS A 23 34.10 16.35 0.16
N LEU A 24 33.14 16.17 -0.74
CA LEU A 24 33.37 15.68 -2.11
C LEU A 24 33.77 16.81 -3.08
N TYR A 25 33.31 18.03 -2.80
CA TYR A 25 33.57 19.24 -3.59
C TYR A 25 34.17 20.34 -2.70
N PRO A 26 35.46 20.25 -2.31
CA PRO A 26 36.07 21.17 -1.33
C PRO A 26 36.11 22.63 -1.77
N ASP A 27 36.02 22.89 -3.08
CA ASP A 27 35.95 24.22 -3.69
C ASP A 27 34.51 24.76 -3.82
N GLY A 28 33.51 23.95 -3.44
CA GLY A 28 32.10 24.29 -3.52
C GLY A 28 31.67 25.26 -2.41
N LEU A 29 31.01 26.34 -2.82
CA LEU A 29 30.42 27.30 -1.89
C LEU A 29 29.04 26.81 -1.42
N LEU A 30 28.81 26.80 -0.11
CA LEU A 30 27.51 26.45 0.47
C LEU A 30 26.54 27.62 0.33
N VAL A 31 25.48 27.44 -0.46
CA VAL A 31 24.52 28.52 -0.74
C VAL A 31 23.10 28.03 -0.51
N PHE A 32 22.40 28.63 0.46
CA PHE A 32 20.97 28.40 0.61
C PHE A 32 20.17 29.19 -0.44
N PRO A 33 19.19 28.56 -1.12
CA PRO A 33 18.37 29.25 -2.13
C PRO A 33 17.35 30.20 -1.50
N GLY A 34 16.98 30.00 -0.24
CA GLY A 34 15.90 30.73 0.41
C GLY A 34 15.97 30.70 1.93
N SER A 35 14.80 30.70 2.57
CA SER A 35 14.67 30.54 4.02
C SER A 35 15.04 29.13 4.47
N GLN A 36 15.34 29.00 5.75
CA GLN A 36 15.54 27.76 6.49
C GLN A 36 14.35 27.55 7.43
N GLU A 37 14.07 26.29 7.76
CA GLU A 37 13.22 25.92 8.88
C GLU A 37 13.68 26.63 10.18
N LYS A 38 12.75 26.86 11.10
CA LYS A 38 13.05 27.62 12.33
C LYS A 38 14.08 26.90 13.19
N THR A 39 13.89 25.60 13.42
CA THR A 39 14.80 24.72 14.18
C THR A 39 16.20 24.70 13.57
N LEU A 40 16.30 24.55 12.24
CA LEU A 40 17.57 24.61 11.52
C LEU A 40 18.26 25.97 11.70
N ARG A 41 17.53 27.07 11.56
CA ARG A 41 18.07 28.42 11.72
C ARG A 41 18.62 28.64 13.13
N ASP A 42 17.89 28.17 14.13
CA ASP A 42 18.32 28.22 15.52
C ASP A 42 19.60 27.38 15.68
N PHE A 43 19.66 26.16 15.13
CA PHE A 43 20.87 25.33 15.14
C PHE A 43 22.09 26.01 14.48
N ILE A 44 21.93 26.55 13.26
CA ILE A 44 23.02 27.24 12.55
C ILE A 44 23.57 28.40 13.38
N SER A 45 22.67 29.18 13.99
CA SER A 45 23.05 30.37 14.76
C SER A 45 23.82 30.07 16.05
N HIS A 46 23.54 28.94 16.69
CA HIS A 46 24.18 28.54 17.95
C HIS A 46 25.43 27.69 17.75
N THR A 47 25.44 26.83 16.71
CA THR A 47 26.43 25.76 16.56
C THR A 47 27.40 25.99 15.40
N LEU A 48 26.93 26.53 14.27
CA LEU A 48 27.71 26.52 13.01
C LEU A 48 28.25 27.88 12.56
N LEU A 49 27.87 28.97 13.25
CA LEU A 49 28.11 30.38 12.84
C LEU A 49 29.58 30.74 12.53
N TYR A 50 30.54 29.96 13.03
CA TYR A 50 31.98 30.21 12.86
C TYR A 50 32.75 29.09 12.13
N LYS A 51 32.07 28.02 11.68
CA LYS A 51 32.71 26.85 11.06
C LYS A 51 32.38 26.67 9.59
N TYR A 52 31.15 26.97 9.20
CA TYR A 52 30.72 26.87 7.81
C TYR A 52 30.28 28.25 7.30
N ASP A 53 30.81 28.65 6.14
CA ASP A 53 30.46 29.91 5.50
C ASP A 53 29.26 29.69 4.57
N PHE A 54 28.05 29.85 5.13
CA PHE A 54 26.81 29.79 4.37
C PHE A 54 26.53 31.14 3.71
N ILE A 55 26.64 31.18 2.38
CA ILE A 55 26.44 32.38 1.59
C ILE A 55 24.96 32.52 1.23
N LYS A 56 24.43 33.74 1.32
CA LYS A 56 23.05 34.00 0.88
C LYS A 56 23.00 34.04 -0.65
N ALA A 57 21.96 33.45 -1.27
CA ALA A 57 21.79 33.47 -2.73
C ALA A 57 21.96 34.87 -3.36
N LYS A 58 21.55 35.96 -2.68
CA LYS A 58 21.70 37.35 -3.15
C LYS A 58 23.16 37.84 -3.25
N GLN A 59 24.09 37.19 -2.56
CA GLN A 59 25.51 37.53 -2.57
C GLN A 59 26.28 36.79 -3.67
N VAL A 60 25.63 35.85 -4.35
CA VAL A 60 26.22 35.05 -5.41
C VAL A 60 26.05 35.73 -6.76
N GLU A 61 27.14 35.88 -7.49
CA GLU A 61 27.09 36.27 -8.91
C GLU A 61 26.66 35.09 -9.78
N LEU A 62 25.35 34.93 -9.98
CA LEU A 62 24.75 33.77 -10.66
C LEU A 62 25.36 33.49 -12.04
N GLY A 63 25.67 34.52 -12.83
CA GLY A 63 26.27 34.35 -14.17
C GLY A 63 27.70 33.82 -14.20
N LYS A 64 28.40 33.73 -13.05
CA LYS A 64 29.75 33.15 -12.93
C LYS A 64 29.72 31.67 -12.47
N VAL A 65 28.54 31.11 -12.23
CA VAL A 65 28.36 29.73 -11.78
C VAL A 65 28.56 28.80 -12.96
N THR A 66 29.50 27.87 -12.82
CA THR A 66 29.89 26.90 -13.86
C THR A 66 29.62 25.46 -13.43
N SER A 67 29.35 25.23 -12.15
CA SER A 67 28.97 23.92 -11.61
C SER A 67 27.99 24.11 -10.46
N LEU A 68 26.90 23.33 -10.48
CA LEU A 68 25.83 23.34 -9.50
C LEU A 68 25.66 21.93 -8.94
N VAL A 69 26.02 21.74 -7.67
CA VAL A 69 25.73 20.53 -6.92
C VAL A 69 24.44 20.76 -6.16
N VAL A 70 23.40 20.02 -6.51
CA VAL A 70 22.09 20.09 -5.87
C VAL A 70 21.90 18.84 -5.02
N VAL A 71 21.54 19.04 -3.77
CA VAL A 71 21.25 17.96 -2.82
C VAL A 71 19.82 18.06 -2.32
N ASP A 72 19.21 16.92 -2.07
CA ASP A 72 17.91 16.80 -1.41
C ASP A 72 16.74 17.42 -2.18
N THR A 73 16.93 17.60 -3.48
CA THR A 73 15.85 17.95 -4.41
C THR A 73 16.29 17.75 -5.85
N ARG A 74 15.34 17.34 -6.70
CA ARG A 74 15.50 17.37 -8.16
C ARG A 74 14.60 18.39 -8.85
N THR A 75 13.75 19.11 -8.13
CA THR A 75 12.82 20.05 -8.77
C THR A 75 13.42 21.45 -8.86
N SER A 76 13.55 21.99 -10.07
CA SER A 76 14.15 23.33 -10.30
C SER A 76 13.42 24.46 -9.57
N SER A 77 12.09 24.35 -9.42
CA SER A 77 11.27 25.33 -8.69
C SER A 77 11.64 25.43 -7.21
N ARG A 78 12.20 24.36 -6.61
CA ARG A 78 12.67 24.35 -5.22
C ARG A 78 14.03 25.04 -5.05
N LEU A 79 14.73 25.41 -6.12
CA LEU A 79 16.01 26.15 -6.03
C LEU A 79 15.85 27.67 -5.89
N GLY A 80 14.61 28.19 -5.92
CA GLY A 80 14.35 29.62 -5.78
C GLY A 80 15.17 30.46 -6.78
N PRO A 81 15.84 31.55 -6.34
CA PRO A 81 16.66 32.39 -7.22
C PRO A 81 17.84 31.67 -7.89
N LEU A 82 18.34 30.57 -7.30
CA LEU A 82 19.49 29.84 -7.83
C LEU A 82 19.15 29.03 -9.08
N ALA A 83 17.85 28.78 -9.33
CA ALA A 83 17.38 28.13 -10.56
C ALA A 83 17.88 28.85 -11.84
N ALA A 84 18.10 30.17 -11.78
CA ALA A 84 18.63 30.94 -12.90
C ALA A 84 20.06 30.51 -13.31
N CYS A 85 20.81 29.80 -12.47
CA CYS A 85 22.12 29.25 -12.83
C CYS A 85 22.03 28.13 -13.87
N LEU A 86 20.87 27.46 -13.99
CA LEU A 86 20.63 26.40 -14.96
C LEU A 86 20.66 26.92 -16.40
N ASP A 87 20.42 28.21 -16.61
CA ASP A 87 20.48 28.85 -17.92
C ASP A 87 21.90 29.26 -18.33
N ASN A 88 22.90 29.08 -17.46
CA ASN A 88 24.28 29.47 -17.77
C ASN A 88 24.88 28.56 -18.86
N PRO A 89 25.57 29.12 -19.87
CA PRO A 89 26.21 28.32 -20.90
C PRO A 89 27.24 27.33 -20.34
N GLY A 90 27.05 26.04 -20.58
CA GLY A 90 27.96 24.99 -20.13
C GLY A 90 27.96 24.74 -18.63
N ILE A 91 26.87 25.07 -17.94
CA ILE A 91 26.67 24.70 -16.54
C ILE A 91 26.75 23.17 -16.39
N SER A 92 27.50 22.70 -15.39
CA SER A 92 27.51 21.29 -15.02
C SER A 92 26.67 21.06 -13.76
N VAL A 93 25.70 20.16 -13.82
CA VAL A 93 24.72 19.91 -12.75
C VAL A 93 24.93 18.52 -12.16
N HIS A 94 25.16 18.43 -10.85
CA HIS A 94 25.31 17.18 -10.12
C HIS A 94 24.17 17.05 -9.12
N LEU A 95 23.39 15.98 -9.20
CA LEU A 95 22.19 15.76 -8.39
C LEU A 95 22.40 14.61 -7.40
N TYR A 96 22.01 14.83 -6.15
CA TYR A 96 21.95 13.82 -5.10
C TYR A 96 20.59 13.92 -4.42
N ASP A 97 19.77 12.88 -4.49
CA ASP A 97 18.39 12.96 -4.02
C ASP A 97 17.83 11.57 -3.68
N HIS A 98 16.91 11.51 -2.75
CA HIS A 98 16.22 10.28 -2.35
C HIS A 98 14.73 10.25 -2.70
N HIS A 99 14.16 11.39 -3.13
CA HIS A 99 12.74 11.49 -3.46
C HIS A 99 12.37 10.67 -4.70
N PRO A 100 11.15 10.10 -4.78
CA PRO A 100 10.64 9.44 -5.98
C PRO A 100 10.63 10.36 -7.21
N GLU A 101 10.76 9.78 -8.40
CA GLU A 101 10.71 10.50 -9.67
C GLU A 101 9.38 11.26 -9.86
N SER A 102 9.49 12.54 -10.23
CA SER A 102 8.36 13.46 -10.35
C SER A 102 8.38 14.22 -11.68
N GLY A 103 7.19 14.59 -12.17
CA GLY A 103 7.07 15.37 -13.40
C GLY A 103 7.62 16.79 -13.21
N GLY A 104 8.75 17.09 -13.85
CA GLY A 104 9.45 18.37 -13.73
C GLY A 104 10.80 18.31 -13.01
N ASP A 105 11.30 17.10 -12.74
CA ASP A 105 12.66 16.88 -12.25
C ASP A 105 13.70 17.40 -13.27
N MET A 106 14.76 17.99 -12.73
CA MET A 106 15.97 18.35 -13.45
C MET A 106 16.72 17.09 -13.85
N VAL A 107 17.46 17.20 -14.96
CA VAL A 107 18.43 16.19 -15.38
C VAL A 107 19.82 16.76 -15.13
N GLY A 108 20.63 16.01 -14.39
CA GLY A 108 22.03 16.32 -14.09
C GLY A 108 23.00 15.63 -15.06
N ASP A 109 24.21 16.17 -15.18
CA ASP A 109 25.34 15.47 -15.82
C ASP A 109 25.83 14.30 -14.98
N PHE A 110 25.60 14.37 -13.67
CA PHE A 110 25.89 13.32 -12.70
C PHE A 110 24.74 13.20 -11.72
N GLU A 111 24.24 11.99 -11.50
CA GLU A 111 23.07 11.75 -10.65
C GLU A 111 23.33 10.57 -9.71
N VAL A 112 23.06 10.77 -8.42
CA VAL A 112 22.98 9.71 -7.42
C VAL A 112 21.60 9.77 -6.80
N ILE A 113 20.72 8.91 -7.31
CA ILE A 113 19.31 8.87 -6.92
C ILE A 113 18.99 7.48 -6.40
N ARG A 114 18.52 7.39 -5.16
CA ARG A 114 18.22 6.11 -4.51
C ARG A 114 17.08 6.27 -3.50
N ASP A 115 16.21 5.27 -3.48
CA ASP A 115 15.10 5.16 -2.52
C ASP A 115 15.64 4.77 -1.13
N VAL A 116 16.11 5.77 -0.40
CA VAL A 116 16.55 5.69 1.01
C VAL A 116 15.77 6.70 1.84
N GLY A 117 15.86 6.60 3.17
CA GLY A 117 15.10 7.46 4.06
C GLY A 117 15.60 8.90 4.17
N SER A 118 16.80 9.21 3.67
CA SER A 118 17.40 10.56 3.70
C SER A 118 18.51 10.70 2.64
N THR A 119 18.65 11.89 2.03
CA THR A 119 19.79 12.21 1.15
C THR A 119 21.13 12.11 1.88
N THR A 120 21.15 12.44 3.17
CA THR A 120 22.34 12.34 4.02
C THR A 120 22.85 10.90 4.16
N THR A 121 21.96 9.89 4.08
CA THR A 121 22.34 8.47 4.03
C THR A 121 23.22 8.19 2.81
N LEU A 122 22.86 8.73 1.63
CA LEU A 122 23.65 8.56 0.41
C LEU A 122 25.05 9.11 0.55
N PHE A 123 25.17 10.33 1.09
CA PHE A 123 26.48 10.92 1.32
C PHE A 123 27.29 10.16 2.36
N THR A 124 26.67 9.69 3.43
CA THR A 124 27.34 8.91 4.48
C THR A 124 27.99 7.66 3.88
N GLU A 125 27.25 6.90 3.07
CA GLU A 125 27.79 5.74 2.37
C GLU A 125 28.93 6.11 1.42
N ILE A 126 28.78 7.19 0.62
CA ILE A 126 29.83 7.65 -0.30
C ILE A 126 31.11 8.04 0.46
N LEU A 127 30.99 8.75 1.59
CA LEU A 127 32.12 9.17 2.40
C LEU A 127 32.82 7.95 3.02
N GLN A 128 32.04 6.98 3.50
CA GLN A 128 32.55 5.73 4.04
C GLN A 128 33.29 4.91 2.96
N GLU A 129 32.69 4.73 1.78
CA GLU A 129 33.29 3.99 0.65
C GLU A 129 34.58 4.64 0.14
N LYS A 130 34.65 5.97 0.16
CA LYS A 130 35.83 6.74 -0.27
C LYS A 130 36.88 6.92 0.83
N ASP A 131 36.65 6.38 2.02
CA ASP A 131 37.51 6.53 3.19
C ASP A 131 37.82 8.02 3.50
N ILE A 132 36.79 8.87 3.41
CA ILE A 132 36.90 10.29 3.74
C ILE A 132 36.57 10.47 5.22
N ASP A 133 37.56 10.96 5.98
CA ASP A 133 37.40 11.22 7.39
C ASP A 133 36.37 12.32 7.69
N ILE A 134 35.58 12.08 8.73
CA ILE A 134 34.61 13.01 9.27
C ILE A 134 34.88 13.27 10.75
N THR A 135 34.61 14.49 11.21
CA THR A 135 34.71 14.86 12.63
C THR A 135 33.49 14.38 13.41
N GLU A 136 33.59 14.33 14.75
CA GLU A 136 32.43 14.02 15.62
C GLU A 136 31.25 14.97 15.39
N GLU A 137 31.55 16.22 15.06
CA GLU A 137 30.54 17.25 14.78
C GLU A 137 29.86 17.00 13.42
N GLU A 138 30.63 16.72 12.37
CA GLU A 138 30.09 16.30 11.07
C GLU A 138 29.24 15.04 11.23
N ALA A 139 29.72 14.06 12.02
CA ALA A 139 28.96 12.86 12.31
C ALA A 139 27.62 13.16 13.01
N THR A 140 27.61 14.12 13.93
CA THR A 140 26.38 14.59 14.61
C THR A 140 25.44 15.31 13.65
N ILE A 141 25.97 16.18 12.78
CA ILE A 141 25.19 16.90 11.76
C ILE A 141 24.57 15.93 10.76
N PHE A 142 25.33 14.96 10.28
CA PHE A 142 24.81 13.95 9.34
C PHE A 142 23.75 13.08 10.00
N SER A 143 23.93 12.77 11.28
CA SER A 143 22.90 12.04 12.03
C SER A 143 21.63 12.88 12.20
N LEU A 144 21.70 14.20 12.38
CA LEU A 144 20.52 15.07 12.41
C LEU A 144 19.70 14.96 11.12
N GLY A 145 20.34 14.98 9.95
CA GLY A 145 19.67 14.82 8.66
C GLY A 145 18.93 13.49 8.55
N ILE A 146 19.61 12.38 8.86
CA ILE A 146 18.99 11.04 8.83
C ILE A 146 17.83 10.95 9.83
N TYR A 147 18.01 11.41 11.07
CA TYR A 147 16.98 11.29 12.11
C TYR A 147 15.76 12.18 11.85
N GLU A 148 15.92 13.35 11.23
CA GLU A 148 14.77 14.19 10.87
C GLU A 148 13.88 13.49 9.85
N ASP A 149 14.48 13.07 8.75
CA ASP A 149 13.71 12.64 7.58
C ASP A 149 13.13 11.21 7.72
N THR A 150 13.83 10.38 8.49
CA THR A 150 13.33 9.05 8.89
C THR A 150 12.40 9.07 10.10
N GLY A 151 12.13 10.24 10.70
CA GLY A 151 11.32 10.36 11.91
C GLY A 151 11.89 9.55 13.07
N SER A 152 13.17 9.74 13.36
CA SER A 152 13.95 8.94 14.30
C SER A 152 13.93 7.44 13.97
N LEU A 153 14.09 7.11 12.69
CA LEU A 153 14.11 5.73 12.17
C LEU A 153 12.78 4.98 12.31
N THR A 154 11.65 5.70 12.40
CA THR A 154 10.31 5.11 12.59
C THR A 154 9.36 5.32 11.42
N HIS A 155 9.68 6.21 10.47
CA HIS A 155 8.89 6.38 9.26
C HIS A 155 8.95 5.11 8.40
N THR A 156 7.86 4.83 7.68
CA THR A 156 7.79 3.67 6.77
C THR A 156 8.72 3.77 5.56
N THR A 157 9.22 4.97 5.27
CA THR A 157 10.25 5.25 4.25
C THR A 157 11.66 4.92 4.74
N THR A 158 11.84 4.65 6.04
CA THR A 158 13.15 4.26 6.60
C THR A 158 13.60 2.93 6.02
N THR A 159 14.84 2.86 5.55
CA THR A 159 15.47 1.69 4.96
C THR A 159 16.56 1.12 5.87
N PRO A 160 17.01 -0.13 5.64
CA PRO A 160 18.16 -0.69 6.35
C PRO A 160 19.45 0.13 6.16
N ASP A 161 19.57 0.84 5.04
CA ASP A 161 20.75 1.64 4.70
C ASP A 161 20.85 2.85 5.65
N ASP A 162 19.72 3.48 5.99
CA ASP A 162 19.66 4.58 6.96
C ASP A 162 20.14 4.13 8.35
N MET A 163 19.75 2.93 8.77
CA MET A 163 20.19 2.37 10.05
C MET A 163 21.68 2.06 10.07
N ARG A 164 22.26 1.58 8.96
CA ARG A 164 23.71 1.34 8.86
C ARG A 164 24.49 2.64 8.82
N ALA A 165 24.02 3.63 8.07
CA ALA A 165 24.60 4.97 8.04
C ALA A 165 24.58 5.60 9.44
N ALA A 166 23.44 5.58 10.13
CA ALA A 166 23.33 6.07 11.51
C ALA A 166 24.27 5.33 12.47
N ALA A 167 24.40 4.01 12.34
CA ALA A 167 25.33 3.22 13.16
C ALA A 167 26.79 3.65 12.92
N TRP A 168 27.20 3.83 11.66
CA TRP A 168 28.56 4.27 11.33
C TRP A 168 28.83 5.70 11.82
N LEU A 169 27.87 6.61 11.71
CA LEU A 169 28.00 7.97 12.24
C LEU A 169 28.15 7.96 13.76
N LEU A 170 27.45 7.07 14.46
CA LEU A 170 27.61 6.87 15.89
C LEU A 170 29.00 6.33 16.24
N GLU A 171 29.55 5.40 15.45
CA GLU A 171 30.95 4.95 15.59
C GLU A 171 31.96 6.09 15.39
N LYS A 172 31.63 7.07 14.54
CA LYS A 172 32.41 8.31 14.32
C LYS A 172 32.19 9.37 15.39
N GLY A 173 31.40 9.08 16.43
CA GLY A 173 31.22 9.94 17.60
C GLY A 173 30.03 10.89 17.54
N ALA A 174 29.02 10.60 16.72
CA ALA A 174 27.78 11.37 16.70
C ALA A 174 27.12 11.46 18.09
N LYS A 175 26.63 12.65 18.46
CA LYS A 175 26.09 12.94 19.80
C LYS A 175 24.57 12.86 19.83
N LEU A 176 24.05 11.73 20.33
CA LEU A 176 22.60 11.46 20.43
C LEU A 176 21.82 12.45 21.30
N ASP A 177 22.45 13.03 22.32
CA ASP A 177 21.85 14.07 23.16
C ASP A 177 21.56 15.35 22.36
N VAL A 178 22.50 15.76 21.49
CA VAL A 178 22.31 16.89 20.57
C VAL A 178 21.21 16.56 19.56
N ILE A 179 21.23 15.36 18.98
CA ILE A 179 20.21 14.94 18.00
C ILE A 179 18.81 15.00 18.62
N THR A 180 18.66 14.45 19.83
CA THR A 180 17.38 14.45 20.54
C THR A 180 16.88 15.87 20.78
N GLN A 181 17.74 16.81 21.16
CA GLN A 181 17.37 18.20 21.44
C GLN A 181 16.74 18.93 20.24
N PHE A 182 17.16 18.62 19.01
CA PHE A 182 16.68 19.31 17.81
C PHE A 182 15.60 18.55 17.05
N ILE A 183 15.55 17.22 17.18
CA ILE A 183 14.51 16.38 16.54
C ILE A 183 13.27 16.22 17.43
N SER A 184 13.38 16.35 18.76
CA SER A 184 12.24 16.19 19.65
C SER A 184 11.24 17.35 19.51
N HIS A 185 10.07 17.03 18.96
CA HIS A 185 8.92 17.92 18.94
C HIS A 185 8.17 17.80 20.26
N ASP A 186 8.82 18.22 21.35
CA ASP A 186 8.22 18.24 22.68
C ASP A 186 7.17 19.35 22.77
N LEU A 187 6.06 19.05 23.45
CA LEU A 187 5.03 20.06 23.68
C LEU A 187 5.50 20.99 24.80
N THR A 188 5.42 22.30 24.54
CA THR A 188 5.56 23.30 25.60
C THR A 188 4.45 23.14 26.64
N SER A 189 4.67 23.62 27.87
CA SER A 189 3.63 23.60 28.92
C SER A 189 2.30 24.23 28.48
N GLN A 190 2.37 25.27 27.63
CA GLN A 190 1.18 25.90 27.06
C GLN A 190 0.47 24.99 26.06
N GLN A 191 1.20 24.33 25.16
CA GLN A 191 0.63 23.37 24.22
C GLN A 191 0.07 22.13 24.92
N VAL A 192 0.66 21.68 26.04
CA VAL A 192 0.09 20.64 26.90
C VAL A 192 -1.26 21.10 27.48
N GLY A 193 -1.37 22.36 27.87
CA GLY A 193 -2.65 22.97 28.27
C GLY A 193 -3.71 22.87 27.16
N HIS A 194 -3.35 23.27 25.94
CA HIS A 194 -4.26 23.18 24.78
C HIS A 194 -4.60 21.74 24.39
N LEU A 195 -3.67 20.79 24.53
CA LEU A 195 -3.94 19.36 24.34
C LEU A 195 -5.00 18.88 25.33
N ASN A 196 -4.86 19.22 26.61
CA ASN A 196 -5.85 18.90 27.64
C ASN A 196 -7.22 19.53 27.32
N ASP A 197 -7.26 20.76 26.81
CA ASP A 197 -8.50 21.39 26.40
C ASP A 197 -9.15 20.69 25.19
N LEU A 198 -8.35 20.23 24.21
CA LEU A 198 -8.86 19.42 23.10
C LEU A 198 -9.46 18.10 23.58
N VAL A 199 -8.78 17.39 24.48
CA VAL A 199 -9.25 16.13 25.05
C VAL A 199 -10.59 16.33 25.76
N LYS A 200 -10.72 17.39 26.57
CA LYS A 200 -11.96 17.69 27.32
C LYS A 200 -13.13 18.08 26.42
N ASN A 201 -12.86 18.73 25.29
CA ASN A 201 -13.89 19.22 24.36
C ASN A 201 -14.07 18.31 23.14
N ALA A 202 -13.52 17.10 23.18
CA ALA A 202 -13.73 16.09 22.17
C ALA A 202 -15.07 15.38 22.40
N SER A 203 -15.83 15.21 21.32
CA SER A 203 -17.02 14.36 21.28
C SER A 203 -16.84 13.28 20.22
N ARG A 204 -17.42 12.11 20.48
CA ARG A 204 -17.40 10.98 19.55
C ARG A 204 -18.77 10.84 18.93
N ILE A 205 -18.80 10.71 17.61
CA ILE A 205 -19.99 10.37 16.84
C ILE A 205 -19.71 9.12 16.01
N THR A 206 -20.76 8.44 15.59
CA THR A 206 -20.64 7.30 14.67
C THR A 206 -21.34 7.66 13.37
N ILE A 207 -20.61 7.56 12.26
CA ILE A 207 -21.14 7.80 10.91
C ILE A 207 -20.98 6.48 10.15
N GLN A 208 -22.08 5.77 9.90
CA GLN A 208 -22.09 4.50 9.19
C GLN A 208 -21.05 3.51 9.77
N ASP A 209 -21.17 3.28 11.08
CA ASP A 209 -20.32 2.40 11.90
C ASP A 209 -18.86 2.82 12.05
N ILE A 210 -18.45 3.92 11.41
CA ILE A 210 -17.13 4.52 11.59
C ILE A 210 -17.17 5.51 12.77
N PRO A 211 -16.38 5.29 13.84
CA PRO A 211 -16.30 6.24 14.93
C PRO A 211 -15.43 7.43 14.54
N VAL A 212 -16.00 8.63 14.62
CA VAL A 212 -15.34 9.90 14.31
C VAL A 212 -15.25 10.74 15.58
N VAL A 213 -14.06 11.25 15.89
CA VAL A 213 -13.86 12.19 16.98
C VAL A 213 -13.83 13.61 16.44
N ILE A 214 -14.62 14.50 17.06
CA ILE A 214 -14.66 15.93 16.76
C ILE A 214 -14.32 16.71 18.02
N ALA A 215 -13.25 17.48 17.99
CA ALA A 215 -12.87 18.39 19.06
C ALA A 215 -13.07 19.84 18.63
N THR A 216 -13.64 20.66 19.52
CA THR A 216 -13.81 22.09 19.27
C THR A 216 -13.08 22.91 20.32
N LEU A 217 -12.32 23.92 19.90
CA LEU A 217 -11.55 24.80 20.78
C LEU A 217 -11.72 26.27 20.38
N SER A 218 -11.70 27.17 21.35
CA SER A 218 -11.69 28.62 21.10
C SER A 218 -10.61 29.27 21.95
N LEU A 219 -9.64 29.91 21.31
CA LEU A 219 -8.51 30.57 21.94
C LEU A 219 -8.47 32.06 21.56
N PRO A 220 -8.15 32.96 22.52
CA PRO A 220 -8.12 34.40 22.27
C PRO A 220 -6.92 34.84 21.42
N TYR A 221 -5.93 33.97 21.22
CA TYR A 221 -4.72 34.22 20.44
C TYR A 221 -4.50 33.12 19.39
N TYR A 222 -3.62 33.40 18.43
CA TYR A 222 -3.16 32.40 17.46
C TYR A 222 -2.12 31.48 18.11
N VAL A 223 -2.21 30.19 17.82
CA VAL A 223 -1.24 29.19 18.27
C VAL A 223 -0.49 28.65 17.05
N ASP A 224 0.82 28.89 17.03
CA ASP A 224 1.72 28.30 16.04
C ASP A 224 1.76 26.78 16.21
N ASP A 225 1.91 26.05 15.10
CA ASP A 225 1.99 24.58 15.04
C ASP A 225 0.86 23.85 15.76
N PHE A 226 -0.36 24.40 15.74
CA PHE A 226 -1.53 23.76 16.33
C PHE A 226 -1.79 22.33 15.78
N SER A 227 -1.38 22.07 14.54
CA SER A 227 -1.39 20.73 13.92
C SER A 227 -0.59 19.67 14.71
N LEU A 228 0.50 20.06 15.38
CA LEU A 228 1.29 19.16 16.24
C LEU A 228 0.46 18.70 17.44
N ILE A 229 -0.29 19.61 18.06
CA ILE A 229 -1.16 19.30 19.18
C ILE A 229 -2.25 18.31 18.75
N VAL A 230 -2.87 18.54 17.59
CA VAL A 230 -3.86 17.63 16.99
C VAL A 230 -3.26 16.25 16.68
N LYS A 231 -2.03 16.19 16.12
CA LYS A 231 -1.32 14.92 15.87
C LYS A 231 -1.02 14.16 17.17
N ARG A 232 -0.59 14.87 18.22
CA ARG A 232 -0.34 14.29 19.55
C ARG A 232 -1.63 13.75 20.16
N PHE A 233 -2.75 14.48 20.04
CA PHE A 233 -4.06 14.00 20.52
C PHE A 233 -4.50 12.71 19.81
N LEU A 234 -4.46 12.70 18.47
CA LEU A 234 -4.77 11.51 17.66
C LEU A 234 -3.96 10.29 18.09
N THR A 235 -2.65 10.48 18.33
CA THR A 235 -1.73 9.40 18.67
C THR A 235 -1.91 8.92 20.11
N MET A 236 -2.08 9.86 21.05
CA MET A 236 -2.24 9.56 22.49
C MET A 236 -3.51 8.76 22.77
N GLU A 237 -4.64 9.13 22.16
CA GLU A 237 -5.92 8.44 22.33
C GLU A 237 -6.13 7.29 21.32
N ASN A 238 -5.15 7.02 20.47
CA ASN A 238 -5.21 6.03 19.40
C ASN A 238 -6.49 6.12 18.55
N LEU A 239 -6.76 7.32 18.03
CA LEU A 239 -7.95 7.60 17.23
C LEU A 239 -7.71 7.33 15.75
N ASP A 240 -8.69 6.74 15.07
CA ASP A 240 -8.63 6.51 13.62
C ASP A 240 -8.95 7.78 12.83
N VAL A 241 -9.95 8.55 13.28
CA VAL A 241 -10.42 9.75 12.60
C VAL A 241 -10.63 10.88 13.61
N LEU A 242 -9.97 12.02 13.38
CA LEU A 242 -10.06 13.21 14.21
C LEU A 242 -10.27 14.46 13.34
N PHE A 243 -11.32 15.21 13.66
CA PHE A 243 -11.52 16.57 13.19
C PHE A 243 -11.40 17.54 14.36
N THR A 244 -10.65 18.61 14.18
CA THR A 244 -10.51 19.68 15.17
C THR A 244 -10.96 21.00 14.56
N ILE A 245 -11.91 21.65 15.21
CA ILE A 245 -12.40 22.99 14.86
C ILE A 245 -11.87 23.97 15.90
N ALA A 246 -10.95 24.85 15.51
CA ALA A 246 -10.32 25.79 16.42
C ALA A 246 -10.57 27.25 15.98
N ALA A 247 -11.22 28.05 16.82
CA ALA A 247 -11.25 29.50 16.65
C ALA A 247 -10.00 30.11 17.30
N MET A 248 -9.13 30.73 16.51
CA MET A 248 -7.86 31.30 16.97
C MET A 248 -7.54 32.58 16.18
N GLY A 249 -7.16 33.66 16.86
CA GLY A 249 -6.74 34.91 16.19
C GLY A 249 -7.79 35.50 15.25
N GLY A 250 -9.08 35.37 15.60
CA GLY A 250 -10.20 35.92 14.82
C GLY A 250 -10.56 35.12 13.55
N ARG A 251 -10.07 33.88 13.41
CA ARG A 251 -10.43 32.96 12.32
C ARG A 251 -10.76 31.59 12.88
N THR A 252 -11.57 30.83 12.16
CA THR A 252 -11.86 29.43 12.47
C THR A 252 -11.00 28.54 11.57
N TYR A 253 -10.41 27.51 12.15
CA TYR A 253 -9.58 26.53 11.47
C TYR A 253 -10.21 25.15 11.60
N LEU A 254 -10.26 24.41 10.51
CA LEU A 254 -10.54 22.98 10.51
C LEU A 254 -9.22 22.27 10.27
N ILE A 255 -8.84 21.36 11.16
CA ILE A 255 -7.69 20.47 10.99
C ILE A 255 -8.20 19.05 11.10
N ALA A 256 -7.88 18.23 10.11
CA ALA A 256 -8.42 16.88 10.00
C ALA A 256 -7.32 15.86 9.78
N ARG A 257 -7.47 14.69 10.42
CA ARG A 257 -6.58 13.54 10.30
C ARG A 257 -7.40 12.26 10.21
N SER A 258 -7.01 11.36 9.32
CA SER A 258 -7.55 10.01 9.20
C SER A 258 -6.42 9.00 9.01
N ARG A 259 -6.57 7.85 9.67
CA ARG A 259 -5.74 6.65 9.51
C ARG A 259 -6.42 5.56 8.67
N ILE A 260 -7.70 5.74 8.34
CA ILE A 260 -8.49 4.77 7.59
C ILE A 260 -8.90 5.31 6.22
N PRO A 261 -8.92 4.46 5.17
CA PRO A 261 -9.24 4.88 3.81
C PRO A 261 -10.70 5.28 3.64
N ASP A 262 -11.61 4.76 4.48
CA ASP A 262 -13.05 5.07 4.44
C ASP A 262 -13.37 6.55 4.70
N VAL A 263 -12.41 7.30 5.28
CA VAL A 263 -12.56 8.73 5.55
C VAL A 263 -11.47 9.53 4.87
N ASN A 264 -11.78 10.05 3.68
CA ASN A 264 -10.92 10.99 2.96
C ASN A 264 -11.08 12.41 3.52
N VAL A 265 -10.17 12.82 4.43
CA VAL A 265 -10.27 14.14 5.08
C VAL A 265 -9.97 15.30 4.15
N GLY A 266 -9.19 15.08 3.08
CA GLY A 266 -8.92 16.08 2.04
C GLY A 266 -10.18 16.46 1.26
N ALA A 267 -11.04 15.48 0.95
CA ALA A 267 -12.33 15.74 0.32
C ALA A 267 -13.25 16.56 1.23
N ILE A 268 -13.31 16.20 2.52
CA ILE A 268 -14.12 16.93 3.51
C ILE A 268 -13.60 18.35 3.71
N ALA A 269 -12.28 18.56 3.79
CA ALA A 269 -11.70 19.91 3.95
C ALA A 269 -11.99 20.83 2.76
N ARG A 270 -12.15 20.30 1.54
CA ARG A 270 -12.53 21.08 0.35
C ARG A 270 -13.93 21.68 0.47
N ASP A 271 -14.87 21.05 1.18
CA ASP A 271 -16.19 21.62 1.45
C ASP A 271 -16.12 22.92 2.26
N PHE A 272 -14.99 23.16 2.95
CA PHE A 272 -14.72 24.37 3.73
C PHE A 272 -13.79 25.36 3.03
N GLY A 273 -13.51 25.16 1.72
CA GLY A 273 -12.56 25.96 0.96
C GLY A 273 -11.09 25.69 1.32
N GLY A 274 -10.80 24.56 1.96
CA GLY A 274 -9.45 24.09 2.28
C GLY A 274 -8.93 23.05 1.30
N GLY A 275 -7.99 22.23 1.78
CA GLY A 275 -7.38 21.16 0.99
C GLY A 275 -6.41 20.30 1.79
N GLY A 276 -5.81 19.33 1.11
CA GLY A 276 -4.85 18.38 1.70
C GLY A 276 -4.97 16.98 1.09
N HIS A 277 -4.32 16.03 1.76
CA HIS A 277 -4.31 14.62 1.40
C HIS A 277 -5.49 13.87 2.02
N ALA A 278 -5.70 12.62 1.61
CA ALA A 278 -6.74 11.76 2.16
C ALA A 278 -6.59 11.50 3.67
N THR A 279 -5.37 11.55 4.19
CA THR A 279 -5.01 11.28 5.60
C THR A 279 -4.82 12.54 6.44
N ALA A 280 -4.55 13.69 5.81
CA ALA A 280 -4.22 14.93 6.49
C ALA A 280 -4.62 16.15 5.67
N ALA A 281 -5.50 16.99 6.23
CA ALA A 281 -6.01 18.17 5.55
C ALA A 281 -6.32 19.31 6.52
N SER A 282 -6.50 20.52 5.98
CA SER A 282 -6.93 21.68 6.74
C SER A 282 -7.74 22.68 5.90
N ALA A 283 -8.53 23.52 6.58
CA ALA A 283 -9.25 24.64 6.00
C ALA A 283 -9.23 25.84 6.94
N THR A 284 -9.27 27.05 6.39
CA THR A 284 -9.36 28.30 7.16
C THR A 284 -10.61 29.06 6.75
N MET A 285 -11.47 29.36 7.72
CA MET A 285 -12.74 30.05 7.52
C MET A 285 -12.70 31.42 8.23
N LYS A 286 -12.98 32.49 7.48
CA LYS A 286 -12.90 33.87 7.99
C LYS A 286 -14.19 34.35 8.67
N GLU A 287 -15.34 33.92 8.19
CA GLU A 287 -16.65 34.44 8.62
C GLU A 287 -17.55 33.37 9.23
N MET A 288 -17.01 32.17 9.48
CA MET A 288 -17.76 31.04 10.02
C MET A 288 -17.41 30.84 11.49
N SER A 289 -18.43 30.78 12.34
CA SER A 289 -18.30 30.42 13.74
C SER A 289 -17.93 28.94 13.91
N THR A 290 -17.42 28.55 15.08
CA THR A 290 -17.14 27.14 15.39
C THR A 290 -18.40 26.27 15.33
N VAL A 291 -19.55 26.83 15.69
CA VAL A 291 -20.86 26.15 15.66
C VAL A 291 -21.30 25.87 14.22
N GLU A 292 -21.25 26.88 13.34
CA GLU A 292 -21.59 26.71 11.92
C GLU A 292 -20.63 25.73 11.24
N ALA A 293 -19.33 25.82 11.55
CA ALA A 293 -18.33 24.89 11.04
C ALA A 293 -18.60 23.45 11.49
N HIS A 294 -19.02 23.27 12.76
CA HIS A 294 -19.39 21.96 13.30
C HIS A 294 -20.62 21.39 12.59
N GLU A 295 -21.69 22.17 12.41
CA GLU A 295 -22.89 21.71 11.70
C GLU A 295 -22.60 21.36 10.23
N GLN A 296 -21.81 22.18 9.55
CA GLN A 296 -21.38 21.88 8.18
C GLN A 296 -20.50 20.63 8.12
N LEU A 297 -19.67 20.38 9.14
CA LEU A 297 -18.83 19.19 9.21
C LEU A 297 -19.69 17.94 9.30
N ILE A 298 -20.68 17.91 10.18
CA ILE A 298 -21.62 16.78 10.27
C ILE A 298 -22.28 16.49 8.92
N ARG A 299 -22.73 17.52 8.19
CA ARG A 299 -23.31 17.34 6.84
C ARG A 299 -22.29 16.80 5.84
N SER A 300 -21.05 17.26 5.89
CA SER A 300 -19.98 16.79 5.00
C SER A 300 -19.58 15.34 5.31
N LEU A 301 -19.53 14.96 6.59
CA LEU A 301 -19.25 13.59 7.02
C LEU A 301 -20.29 12.61 6.48
N HIS A 302 -21.59 12.91 6.62
CA HIS A 302 -22.65 12.08 6.05
C HIS A 302 -22.62 11.99 4.51
N ARG A 303 -22.02 12.97 3.83
CA ARG A 303 -21.90 12.98 2.37
C ARG A 303 -20.73 12.12 1.90
N HIS A 304 -19.59 12.24 2.57
CA HIS A 304 -18.30 11.72 2.12
C HIS A 304 -17.89 10.41 2.76
N ILE A 305 -18.30 10.14 4.00
CA ILE A 305 -18.09 8.84 4.63
C ILE A 305 -19.12 7.89 4.01
N ARG A 306 -18.62 6.90 3.27
CA ARG A 306 -19.39 5.78 2.74
C ARG A 306 -18.56 4.53 2.92
N PRO A 307 -19.03 3.51 3.67
CA PRO A 307 -18.33 2.24 3.73
C PRO A 307 -18.31 1.66 2.33
N GLN A 308 -17.11 1.30 1.85
CA GLN A 308 -16.97 0.75 0.51
C GLN A 308 -17.49 -0.68 0.51
N ALA A 309 -18.39 -0.99 -0.43
CA ALA A 309 -18.81 -2.35 -0.71
C ALA A 309 -17.60 -3.16 -1.15
N ILE A 310 -17.28 -4.20 -0.39
CA ILE A 310 -15.98 -4.87 -0.45
C ILE A 310 -16.11 -6.36 -0.70
N ALA A 311 -17.28 -6.93 -0.39
CA ALA A 311 -17.52 -8.36 -0.48
C ALA A 311 -17.27 -8.92 -1.89
N ARG A 312 -17.64 -8.18 -2.94
CA ARG A 312 -17.37 -8.57 -4.33
C ARG A 312 -15.88 -8.74 -4.63
N GLU A 313 -15.04 -7.87 -4.10
CA GLU A 313 -13.59 -7.89 -4.34
C GLU A 313 -12.88 -8.93 -3.46
N MET A 314 -13.46 -9.26 -2.31
CA MET A 314 -12.84 -10.15 -1.32
C MET A 314 -13.26 -11.61 -1.47
N MET A 315 -14.41 -11.89 -2.08
CA MET A 315 -14.93 -13.25 -2.21
C MET A 315 -14.11 -14.09 -3.17
N THR A 316 -13.97 -15.37 -2.85
CA THR A 316 -13.52 -16.39 -3.80
C THR A 316 -14.71 -16.89 -4.62
N SER A 317 -14.55 -16.93 -5.94
CA SER A 317 -15.55 -17.43 -6.89
C SER A 317 -14.90 -18.30 -7.98
N PRO A 318 -15.54 -19.37 -8.48
CA PRO A 318 -16.78 -19.95 -7.96
C PRO A 318 -16.56 -20.65 -6.60
N ALA A 319 -17.60 -20.68 -5.77
CA ALA A 319 -17.55 -21.38 -4.50
C ALA A 319 -17.61 -22.89 -4.70
N ILE A 320 -16.74 -23.63 -4.01
CA ILE A 320 -16.80 -25.09 -3.98
C ILE A 320 -17.90 -25.54 -2.99
N THR A 321 -18.88 -26.27 -3.49
CA THR A 321 -20.07 -26.70 -2.74
C THR A 321 -20.20 -28.22 -2.67
N ALA A 322 -20.99 -28.70 -1.71
CA ALA A 322 -21.43 -30.09 -1.63
C ALA A 322 -22.95 -30.18 -1.78
N PRO A 323 -23.50 -31.13 -2.55
CA PRO A 323 -24.93 -31.37 -2.53
C PRO A 323 -25.34 -32.00 -1.19
N GLU A 324 -26.56 -31.71 -0.73
CA GLU A 324 -27.12 -32.18 0.55
C GLU A 324 -26.98 -33.70 0.79
N ASN A 325 -27.10 -34.48 -0.28
CA ASN A 325 -27.05 -35.94 -0.27
C ASN A 325 -25.65 -36.53 -0.54
N ALA A 326 -24.61 -35.70 -0.68
CA ALA A 326 -23.24 -36.19 -0.76
C ALA A 326 -22.87 -36.92 0.54
N THR A 327 -22.09 -37.99 0.44
CA THR A 327 -21.57 -38.68 1.63
C THR A 327 -20.45 -37.87 2.28
N LEU A 328 -20.24 -38.07 3.59
CA LEU A 328 -19.11 -37.46 4.30
C LEU A 328 -17.75 -37.86 3.71
N HIS A 329 -17.61 -39.09 3.19
CA HIS A 329 -16.42 -39.50 2.43
C HIS A 329 -16.22 -38.68 1.15
N HIS A 330 -17.31 -38.42 0.41
CA HIS A 330 -17.25 -37.57 -0.78
C HIS A 330 -16.86 -36.13 -0.40
N ALA A 331 -17.48 -35.56 0.64
CA ALA A 331 -17.13 -34.25 1.16
C ALA A 331 -15.66 -34.17 1.60
N LYS A 332 -15.14 -35.17 2.32
CA LYS A 332 -13.71 -35.26 2.68
C LYS A 332 -12.80 -35.28 1.45
N THR A 333 -13.21 -35.99 0.41
CA THR A 333 -12.47 -36.07 -0.85
C THR A 333 -12.43 -34.70 -1.54
N LEU A 334 -13.56 -33.99 -1.61
CA LEU A 334 -13.62 -32.63 -2.14
C LEU A 334 -12.78 -31.66 -1.30
N MET A 335 -12.91 -31.69 0.03
CA MET A 335 -12.12 -30.83 0.93
C MET A 335 -10.61 -31.05 0.76
N SER A 336 -10.19 -32.31 0.63
CA SER A 336 -8.79 -32.65 0.39
C SER A 336 -8.32 -32.22 -1.00
N ARG A 337 -9.17 -32.44 -2.03
CA ARG A 337 -8.89 -32.08 -3.43
C ARG A 337 -8.69 -30.58 -3.60
N TYR A 338 -9.54 -29.77 -2.98
CA TYR A 338 -9.53 -28.31 -3.11
C TYR A 338 -8.73 -27.62 -2.00
N ASN A 339 -8.17 -28.38 -1.05
CA ASN A 339 -7.49 -27.90 0.15
C ASN A 339 -8.30 -26.82 0.91
N ILE A 340 -9.57 -27.13 1.18
CA ILE A 340 -10.51 -26.26 1.88
C ILE A 340 -10.96 -26.90 3.20
N ASN A 341 -11.23 -26.05 4.19
CA ASN A 341 -11.62 -26.49 5.54
C ASN A 341 -13.12 -26.43 5.81
N ALA A 342 -13.89 -25.85 4.89
CA ALA A 342 -15.35 -25.78 4.97
C ALA A 342 -15.94 -25.67 3.57
N MET A 343 -17.20 -26.12 3.43
CA MET A 343 -17.96 -26.08 2.19
C MET A 343 -19.39 -25.62 2.47
N VAL A 344 -19.97 -24.90 1.51
CA VAL A 344 -21.40 -24.58 1.52
C VAL A 344 -22.17 -25.80 1.00
N VAL A 345 -23.22 -26.17 1.72
CA VAL A 345 -24.13 -27.26 1.33
C VAL A 345 -25.32 -26.67 0.60
N VAL A 346 -25.56 -27.16 -0.61
CA VAL A 346 -26.60 -26.67 -1.51
C VAL A 346 -27.59 -27.78 -1.87
N PRO A 347 -28.85 -27.43 -2.21
CA PRO A 347 -29.85 -28.41 -2.64
C PRO A 347 -29.43 -29.09 -3.95
N ARG A 348 -29.88 -30.33 -4.17
CA ARG A 348 -29.56 -31.08 -5.40
C ARG A 348 -30.28 -30.56 -6.66
N MET A 349 -31.42 -29.90 -6.51
CA MET A 349 -32.20 -29.33 -7.61
C MET A 349 -32.40 -27.83 -7.40
N GLU A 350 -32.19 -27.03 -8.45
CA GLU A 350 -32.71 -25.65 -8.53
C GLU A 350 -34.25 -25.73 -8.36
N PRO A 351 -34.90 -24.84 -7.58
CA PRO A 351 -36.33 -24.89 -7.43
C PRO A 351 -36.97 -24.43 -8.72
N GLU A 352 -38.18 -24.93 -8.94
CA GLU A 352 -39.14 -24.22 -9.76
C GLU A 352 -39.30 -22.79 -9.20
N THR A 353 -39.09 -21.80 -10.06
CA THR A 353 -39.17 -20.36 -9.76
C THR A 353 -40.35 -20.02 -8.83
N GLY A 354 -40.09 -19.55 -7.61
CA GLY A 354 -41.14 -18.93 -6.78
C GLY A 354 -41.04 -19.01 -5.24
N SER A 355 -40.20 -19.86 -4.63
CA SER A 355 -40.10 -19.94 -3.15
C SER A 355 -38.99 -19.06 -2.58
N GLY A 356 -39.26 -18.41 -1.44
CA GLY A 356 -38.64 -17.16 -0.99
C GLY A 356 -37.22 -17.15 -0.43
N ASP A 357 -36.57 -18.29 -0.16
CA ASP A 357 -35.30 -18.35 0.60
C ASP A 357 -34.06 -18.62 -0.28
N PRO A 358 -32.86 -18.13 0.13
CA PRO A 358 -31.60 -18.33 -0.61
C PRO A 358 -31.14 -19.79 -0.66
N PHE A 359 -30.41 -20.15 -1.72
CA PHE A 359 -30.00 -21.53 -2.08
C PHE A 359 -28.90 -22.15 -1.20
N ILE A 360 -28.99 -22.02 0.13
CA ILE A 360 -27.98 -22.49 1.07
C ILE A 360 -28.67 -23.25 2.19
N LEU A 361 -28.31 -24.52 2.34
CA LEU A 361 -28.87 -25.40 3.37
C LEU A 361 -28.03 -25.42 4.65
N GLY A 362 -26.72 -25.19 4.51
CA GLY A 362 -25.82 -25.18 5.64
C GLY A 362 -24.35 -25.06 5.26
N ILE A 363 -23.48 -25.15 6.26
CA ILE A 363 -22.03 -25.24 6.11
C ILE A 363 -21.54 -26.51 6.78
N ILE A 364 -20.69 -27.26 6.09
CA ILE A 364 -20.00 -28.43 6.64
C ILE A 364 -18.50 -28.14 6.75
N SER A 365 -17.90 -28.39 7.93
CA SER A 365 -16.47 -28.18 8.17
C SER A 365 -15.68 -29.49 8.11
N ARG A 366 -14.38 -29.39 7.78
CA ARG A 366 -13.46 -30.53 7.76
C ARG A 366 -13.40 -31.24 9.11
N GLN A 367 -13.43 -30.48 10.21
CA GLN A 367 -13.45 -31.04 11.55
C GLN A 367 -14.72 -31.85 11.81
N MET A 368 -15.89 -31.38 11.36
CA MET A 368 -17.15 -32.13 11.47
C MET A 368 -17.09 -33.42 10.66
N VAL A 369 -16.61 -33.34 9.42
CA VAL A 369 -16.47 -34.50 8.52
C VAL A 369 -15.50 -35.54 9.08
N GLU A 370 -14.31 -35.13 9.50
CA GLU A 370 -13.29 -36.05 10.03
C GLU A 370 -13.74 -36.69 11.35
N ARG A 371 -14.40 -35.93 12.23
CA ARG A 371 -14.97 -36.46 13.47
C ARG A 371 -16.07 -37.49 13.18
N ALA A 372 -16.99 -37.19 12.27
CA ALA A 372 -18.05 -38.13 11.91
C ALA A 372 -17.51 -39.40 11.25
N ILE A 373 -16.53 -39.29 10.35
CA ILE A 373 -15.85 -40.45 9.74
C ILE A 373 -15.12 -41.29 10.79
N SER A 374 -14.50 -40.68 11.81
CA SER A 374 -13.85 -41.42 12.90
C SER A 374 -14.82 -42.24 13.76
N HIS A 375 -16.13 -41.98 13.63
CA HIS A 375 -17.21 -42.73 14.25
C HIS A 375 -17.95 -43.66 13.27
N ASP A 376 -17.31 -44.03 12.15
CA ASP A 376 -17.86 -44.92 11.11
C ASP A 376 -19.11 -44.37 10.39
N LEU A 377 -19.31 -43.05 10.37
CA LEU A 377 -20.46 -42.39 9.73
C LEU A 377 -20.14 -41.88 8.31
N GLY A 378 -19.06 -42.36 7.68
CA GLY A 378 -18.55 -41.80 6.43
C GLY A 378 -19.50 -41.88 5.23
N ASP A 379 -20.43 -42.84 5.23
CA ASP A 379 -21.44 -43.02 4.17
C ASP A 379 -22.73 -42.23 4.43
N GLN A 380 -22.86 -41.58 5.59
CA GLN A 380 -24.01 -40.75 5.90
C GLN A 380 -24.00 -39.45 5.08
N PRO A 381 -25.18 -38.87 4.76
CA PRO A 381 -25.26 -37.66 3.97
C PRO A 381 -24.81 -36.42 4.76
N VAL A 382 -24.21 -35.46 4.06
CA VAL A 382 -23.67 -34.22 4.64
C VAL A 382 -24.75 -33.40 5.35
N GLN A 383 -25.99 -33.38 4.84
CA GLN A 383 -27.10 -32.62 5.41
C GLN A 383 -27.41 -32.97 6.89
N ASP A 384 -27.10 -34.19 7.32
CA ASP A 384 -27.39 -34.64 8.69
C ASP A 384 -26.37 -34.12 9.71
N TYR A 385 -25.23 -33.57 9.24
CA TYR A 385 -24.10 -33.14 10.06
C TYR A 385 -23.69 -31.68 9.84
N MET A 386 -24.30 -30.98 8.87
CA MET A 386 -24.01 -29.58 8.58
C MET A 386 -24.57 -28.65 9.66
N ALA A 387 -23.96 -27.48 9.80
CA ALA A 387 -24.56 -26.37 10.53
C ALA A 387 -25.62 -25.70 9.65
N THR A 388 -26.86 -25.60 10.15
CA THR A 388 -28.01 -25.04 9.42
C THR A 388 -28.23 -23.55 9.67
N GLU A 389 -27.75 -23.02 10.80
CA GLU A 389 -27.76 -21.59 11.10
C GLU A 389 -26.57 -20.94 10.38
N VAL A 390 -26.80 -20.45 9.18
CA VAL A 390 -25.78 -19.84 8.33
C VAL A 390 -26.21 -18.44 7.93
N GLU A 391 -25.41 -17.47 8.33
CA GLU A 391 -25.56 -16.09 7.88
C GLU A 391 -24.91 -15.89 6.52
N VAL A 392 -25.54 -15.06 5.70
CA VAL A 392 -25.12 -14.79 4.31
C VAL A 392 -25.03 -13.29 4.09
N LEU A 393 -24.12 -12.86 3.22
CA LEU A 393 -23.97 -11.46 2.85
C LEU A 393 -24.25 -11.24 1.36
N SER A 394 -24.54 -10.00 0.99
CA SER A 394 -24.72 -9.61 -0.41
C SER A 394 -23.40 -9.14 -1.04
N LEU A 395 -23.37 -9.00 -2.38
CA LEU A 395 -22.22 -8.42 -3.09
C LEU A 395 -21.85 -7.01 -2.64
N ASN A 396 -22.78 -6.29 -1.99
CA ASN A 396 -22.59 -4.92 -1.53
C ASN A 396 -22.15 -4.83 -0.06
N ALA A 397 -21.91 -5.96 0.60
CA ALA A 397 -21.54 -5.98 2.00
C ALA A 397 -20.16 -5.33 2.24
N THR A 398 -20.06 -4.70 3.40
CA THR A 398 -18.90 -3.90 3.83
C THR A 398 -17.90 -4.76 4.60
N LEU A 399 -16.73 -4.21 4.93
CA LEU A 399 -15.77 -4.91 5.78
C LEU A 399 -16.32 -5.15 7.20
N ALA A 400 -17.11 -4.22 7.72
CA ALA A 400 -17.73 -4.34 9.05
C ALA A 400 -18.72 -5.52 9.10
N ASP A 401 -19.61 -5.62 8.10
CA ASP A 401 -20.56 -6.74 7.99
C ASP A 401 -19.83 -8.10 7.99
N ILE A 402 -18.69 -8.17 7.30
CA ILE A 402 -17.84 -9.37 7.22
C ILE A 402 -17.18 -9.67 8.58
N GLN A 403 -16.67 -8.65 9.26
CA GLN A 403 -16.03 -8.78 10.56
C GLN A 403 -17.02 -9.23 11.63
N GLU A 404 -18.24 -8.68 11.65
CA GLU A 404 -19.31 -9.06 12.56
C GLU A 404 -19.58 -10.58 12.48
N ILE A 405 -19.84 -11.10 11.29
CA ILE A 405 -20.14 -12.53 11.10
C ILE A 405 -18.94 -13.44 11.43
N ILE A 406 -17.71 -13.09 10.99
CA ILE A 406 -16.53 -13.94 11.21
C ILE A 406 -16.02 -13.89 12.65
N ILE A 407 -16.03 -12.71 13.28
CA ILE A 407 -15.41 -12.47 14.59
C ILE A 407 -16.45 -12.62 15.69
N GLU A 408 -17.55 -11.87 15.63
CA GLU A 408 -18.56 -11.85 16.69
C GLU A 408 -19.40 -13.12 16.66
N HIS A 409 -19.95 -13.48 15.49
CA HIS A 409 -20.78 -14.68 15.33
C HIS A 409 -19.96 -15.96 15.09
N ARG A 410 -18.63 -15.84 14.99
CA ARG A 410 -17.66 -16.96 14.86
C ARG A 410 -17.90 -17.86 13.65
N GLN A 411 -18.60 -17.39 12.61
CA GLN A 411 -18.85 -18.13 11.39
C GLN A 411 -17.65 -17.98 10.44
N ARG A 412 -16.81 -19.01 10.32
CA ARG A 412 -15.52 -18.95 9.60
C ARG A 412 -15.62 -18.86 8.07
N LEU A 413 -16.81 -19.05 7.51
CA LEU A 413 -17.11 -19.00 6.08
C LEU A 413 -18.45 -18.30 5.90
N ILE A 414 -18.46 -17.22 5.12
CA ILE A 414 -19.66 -16.45 4.77
C ILE A 414 -19.99 -16.73 3.31
N PRO A 415 -21.16 -17.30 2.99
CA PRO A 415 -21.67 -17.34 1.63
C PRO A 415 -22.10 -15.95 1.15
N ILE A 416 -21.67 -15.59 -0.06
CA ILE A 416 -22.06 -14.33 -0.71
C ILE A 416 -23.14 -14.63 -1.75
N VAL A 417 -24.31 -14.02 -1.56
CA VAL A 417 -25.52 -14.31 -2.33
C VAL A 417 -25.97 -13.06 -3.09
N HIS A 418 -26.34 -13.25 -4.35
CA HIS A 418 -26.99 -12.20 -5.15
C HIS A 418 -28.12 -12.82 -5.97
N GLU A 419 -29.29 -12.19 -5.96
CA GLU A 419 -30.48 -12.71 -6.65
C GLU A 419 -30.80 -14.17 -6.29
N ARG A 420 -30.55 -14.55 -5.02
CA ARG A 420 -30.73 -15.90 -4.45
C ARG A 420 -29.74 -16.97 -4.91
N GLU A 421 -28.77 -16.62 -5.74
CA GLU A 421 -27.70 -17.52 -6.16
C GLU A 421 -26.43 -17.29 -5.33
N LEU A 422 -25.74 -18.37 -4.99
CA LEU A 422 -24.40 -18.30 -4.41
C LEU A 422 -23.42 -17.79 -5.45
N LYS A 423 -22.86 -16.59 -5.23
CA LYS A 423 -21.87 -15.97 -6.13
C LYS A 423 -20.43 -16.26 -5.70
N GLY A 424 -20.19 -16.48 -4.41
CA GLY A 424 -18.87 -16.74 -3.88
C GLY A 424 -18.90 -17.00 -2.38
N ILE A 425 -17.72 -17.16 -1.78
CA ILE A 425 -17.55 -17.29 -0.34
C ILE A 425 -16.45 -16.36 0.15
N ILE A 426 -16.58 -15.91 1.39
CA ILE A 426 -15.55 -15.20 2.12
C ILE A 426 -15.17 -16.04 3.34
N THR A 427 -13.89 -16.34 3.51
CA THR A 427 -13.39 -17.09 4.67
C THR A 427 -12.67 -16.19 5.66
N ARG A 428 -12.48 -16.67 6.89
CA ARG A 428 -11.63 -16.01 7.88
C ARG A 428 -10.21 -15.73 7.36
N THR A 429 -9.68 -16.60 6.52
CA THR A 429 -8.37 -16.42 5.89
C THR A 429 -8.38 -15.23 4.93
N ASP A 430 -9.45 -15.05 4.15
CA ASP A 430 -9.59 -13.92 3.22
C ASP A 430 -9.65 -12.58 3.98
N LEU A 431 -10.38 -12.54 5.10
CA LEU A 431 -10.40 -11.40 6.00
C LEU A 431 -9.00 -11.09 6.56
N LEU A 432 -8.30 -12.10 7.10
CA LEU A 432 -6.97 -11.93 7.68
C LEU A 432 -5.94 -11.45 6.65
N ASN A 433 -5.95 -12.01 5.45
CA ASN A 433 -5.05 -11.61 4.37
C ASN A 433 -5.23 -10.13 4.01
N ARG A 434 -6.46 -9.62 4.08
CA ARG A 434 -6.73 -8.19 3.86
C ARG A 434 -6.21 -7.33 5.00
N LEU A 435 -6.48 -7.69 6.26
CA LEU A 435 -6.07 -6.91 7.43
C LEU A 435 -4.54 -6.86 7.61
N VAL A 436 -3.81 -7.88 7.17
CA VAL A 436 -2.33 -7.89 7.22
C VAL A 436 -1.72 -6.91 6.21
N ASN A 437 -2.39 -6.64 5.10
CA ASN A 437 -1.92 -5.67 4.10
C ASN A 437 -2.27 -4.21 4.48
N ASP A 438 -3.07 -4.00 5.53
CA ASP A 438 -3.39 -2.70 6.11
C ASP A 438 -3.29 -2.75 7.66
N PRO A 439 -2.07 -2.73 8.20
CA PRO A 439 -1.79 -3.03 9.61
C PRO A 439 -2.40 -2.04 10.62
N ALA A 440 -3.02 -0.95 10.18
CA ALA A 440 -3.76 -0.03 11.04
C ALA A 440 -5.04 -0.66 11.63
N ASN A 441 -5.56 -1.73 11.02
CA ASN A 441 -6.89 -2.29 11.29
C ASN A 441 -6.88 -3.71 11.89
N LEU A 442 -5.86 -4.12 12.66
CA LEU A 442 -5.79 -5.47 13.24
C LEU A 442 -6.54 -5.56 14.60
N PRO A 443 -7.71 -6.25 14.72
CA PRO A 443 -8.32 -6.54 16.01
C PRO A 443 -7.39 -7.31 16.94
N LYS A 444 -7.30 -6.86 18.21
CA LYS A 444 -6.43 -7.46 19.24
C LYS A 444 -6.78 -8.93 19.56
N ASP A 445 -8.01 -9.36 19.28
CA ASP A 445 -8.49 -10.71 19.59
C ASP A 445 -8.18 -11.76 18.50
N LEU A 446 -7.60 -11.35 17.37
CA LEU A 446 -7.25 -12.28 16.28
C LEU A 446 -5.95 -13.05 16.55
N LEU A 447 -5.12 -12.58 17.48
CA LEU A 447 -3.82 -13.15 17.82
C LEU A 447 -3.95 -14.06 19.04
N HIS A 448 -4.57 -15.23 18.86
CA HIS A 448 -4.29 -16.36 19.74
C HIS A 448 -3.38 -17.34 19.01
N GLU A 449 -2.20 -17.51 19.59
CA GLU A 449 -1.12 -18.38 19.17
C GLU A 449 -1.53 -19.86 19.20
N ALA A 450 -0.84 -20.60 18.33
CA ALA A 450 -0.88 -22.03 18.08
C ALA A 450 -1.87 -22.49 17.00
N GLU A 451 -1.29 -23.07 15.95
CA GLU A 451 -1.91 -23.81 14.83
C GLU A 451 -2.23 -23.05 13.52
N TYR A 452 -1.33 -22.33 12.86
CA TYR A 452 -1.37 -22.25 11.37
C TYR A 452 0.02 -22.04 10.72
N PRO A 453 0.29 -22.66 9.55
CA PRO A 453 1.48 -22.39 8.73
C PRO A 453 1.39 -21.00 8.09
N SER A 454 2.44 -20.20 8.26
CA SER A 454 2.82 -19.01 7.46
C SER A 454 1.69 -18.09 6.99
N LEU A 455 1.33 -17.13 7.84
CA LEU A 455 0.72 -15.85 7.46
C LEU A 455 1.70 -15.05 6.59
N GLU A 456 1.69 -15.18 5.26
CA GLU A 456 2.67 -14.46 4.41
C GLU A 456 2.09 -13.77 3.14
N ARG A 457 1.92 -12.44 3.28
CA ARG A 457 2.34 -11.35 2.37
C ARG A 457 1.85 -11.36 0.91
N SER A 458 0.69 -10.73 0.68
CA SER A 458 0.34 -10.21 -0.65
C SER A 458 1.17 -8.95 -0.94
N ARG A 459 2.23 -9.08 -1.73
CA ARG A 459 3.13 -7.99 -2.13
C ARG A 459 2.64 -7.37 -3.45
N ASN A 460 2.55 -6.05 -3.54
CA ASN A 460 2.31 -5.38 -4.82
C ASN A 460 3.65 -5.26 -5.59
N LEU A 461 3.69 -5.80 -6.81
CA LEU A 461 4.86 -5.84 -7.70
C LEU A 461 4.80 -4.80 -8.83
N THR A 462 3.91 -3.81 -8.77
CA THR A 462 3.77 -2.78 -9.83
C THR A 462 5.09 -2.10 -10.14
N HIS A 463 5.88 -1.76 -9.12
CA HIS A 463 7.21 -1.17 -9.30
C HIS A 463 8.21 -2.13 -9.98
N LEU A 464 8.12 -3.43 -9.67
CA LEU A 464 8.98 -4.44 -10.29
C LEU A 464 8.60 -4.66 -11.77
N LEU A 465 7.30 -4.66 -12.07
CA LEU A 465 6.80 -4.68 -13.45
C LEU A 465 7.27 -3.44 -14.22
N SER A 466 7.18 -2.24 -13.63
CA SER A 466 7.57 -1.00 -14.30
C SER A 466 9.07 -0.84 -14.51
N SER A 467 9.89 -1.41 -13.62
CA SER A 467 11.35 -1.34 -13.71
C SER A 467 11.98 -2.43 -14.56
N THR A 468 11.29 -3.56 -14.78
CA THR A 468 11.84 -4.72 -15.51
C THR A 468 11.29 -4.84 -16.93
N LEU A 469 10.04 -4.40 -17.16
CA LEU A 469 9.37 -4.59 -18.46
C LEU A 469 9.38 -3.31 -19.29
N SER A 470 9.36 -3.48 -20.62
CA SER A 470 9.21 -2.34 -21.53
C SER A 470 7.82 -1.71 -21.38
N ARG A 471 7.73 -0.41 -21.70
CA ARG A 471 6.47 0.34 -21.69
C ARG A 471 5.38 -0.34 -22.54
N GLU A 472 5.76 -0.96 -23.65
CA GLU A 472 4.85 -1.69 -24.54
C GLU A 472 4.21 -2.91 -23.85
N VAL A 473 5.00 -3.69 -23.09
CA VAL A 473 4.50 -4.86 -22.35
C VAL A 473 3.61 -4.45 -21.18
N ILE A 474 3.94 -3.36 -20.48
CA ILE A 474 3.12 -2.87 -19.37
C ILE A 474 1.75 -2.40 -19.88
N MET A 475 1.72 -1.61 -20.96
CA MET A 475 0.46 -1.16 -21.57
C MET A 475 -0.37 -2.35 -22.06
N LEU A 476 0.28 -3.39 -22.58
CA LEU A 476 -0.37 -4.63 -22.96
C LEU A 476 -1.00 -5.34 -21.75
N LEU A 477 -0.26 -5.52 -20.66
CA LEU A 477 -0.76 -6.15 -19.43
C LEU A 477 -1.93 -5.36 -18.80
N GLN A 478 -1.86 -4.03 -18.84
CA GLN A 478 -2.97 -3.17 -18.42
C GLN A 478 -4.20 -3.37 -19.31
N LYS A 479 -4.02 -3.45 -20.63
CA LYS A 479 -5.11 -3.73 -21.57
C LYS A 479 -5.75 -5.10 -21.33
N VAL A 480 -4.94 -6.13 -21.06
CA VAL A 480 -5.42 -7.47 -20.67
C VAL A 480 -6.34 -7.36 -19.46
N GLY A 481 -5.94 -6.59 -18.45
CA GLY A 481 -6.76 -6.27 -17.27
C GLY A 481 -8.08 -5.59 -17.59
N GLU A 482 -8.06 -4.51 -18.38
CA GLU A 482 -9.25 -3.75 -18.76
C GLU A 482 -10.29 -4.60 -19.52
N VAL A 483 -9.82 -5.44 -20.45
CA VAL A 483 -10.68 -6.35 -21.21
C VAL A 483 -11.30 -7.40 -20.29
N ALA A 484 -10.53 -7.91 -19.32
CA ALA A 484 -11.02 -8.89 -18.36
C ALA A 484 -12.11 -8.29 -17.47
N ASP A 485 -11.89 -7.07 -16.97
CA ASP A 485 -12.82 -6.33 -16.13
C ASP A 485 -14.15 -6.05 -16.86
N THR A 486 -14.08 -5.69 -18.14
CA THR A 486 -15.26 -5.46 -19.00
C THR A 486 -16.10 -6.73 -19.16
N LEU A 487 -15.46 -7.89 -19.18
CA LEU A 487 -16.12 -9.21 -19.26
C LEU A 487 -16.54 -9.76 -17.88
N GLY A 488 -16.22 -9.06 -16.79
CA GLY A 488 -16.45 -9.52 -15.43
C GLY A 488 -15.57 -10.70 -15.01
N TYR A 489 -14.39 -10.82 -15.63
CA TYR A 489 -13.41 -11.88 -15.35
C TYR A 489 -12.21 -11.33 -14.58
N ASN A 490 -11.57 -12.21 -13.81
CA ASN A 490 -10.25 -11.94 -13.27
C ASN A 490 -9.17 -12.46 -14.22
N ALA A 491 -8.15 -11.66 -14.48
CA ALA A 491 -7.01 -12.02 -15.32
C ALA A 491 -5.70 -11.96 -14.54
N TYR A 492 -4.85 -12.95 -14.80
CA TYR A 492 -3.59 -13.15 -14.11
C TYR A 492 -2.48 -13.45 -15.11
N VAL A 493 -1.29 -12.92 -14.90
CA VAL A 493 -0.07 -13.47 -15.51
C VAL A 493 0.56 -14.47 -14.55
N VAL A 494 0.99 -15.62 -15.04
CA VAL A 494 1.33 -16.78 -14.20
C VAL A 494 2.63 -17.47 -14.63
N GLY A 495 3.13 -18.39 -13.81
CA GLY A 495 4.16 -19.35 -14.22
C GLY A 495 5.58 -18.81 -14.26
N GLY A 496 6.35 -19.22 -15.28
CA GLY A 496 7.77 -18.93 -15.40
C GLY A 496 8.07 -17.44 -15.46
N PHE A 497 7.18 -16.66 -16.07
CA PHE A 497 7.27 -15.20 -16.12
C PHE A 497 7.34 -14.57 -14.73
N VAL A 498 6.43 -14.95 -13.82
CA VAL A 498 6.35 -14.39 -12.46
C VAL A 498 7.61 -14.72 -11.66
N ARG A 499 8.09 -15.96 -11.78
CA ARG A 499 9.35 -16.40 -11.15
C ARG A 499 10.54 -15.62 -11.69
N ASP A 500 10.66 -15.50 -13.01
CA ASP A 500 11.80 -14.87 -13.65
C ASP A 500 11.81 -13.35 -13.40
N LEU A 501 10.64 -12.72 -13.36
CA LEU A 501 10.46 -11.34 -12.90
C LEU A 501 10.99 -11.14 -11.47
N LEU A 502 10.65 -12.04 -10.54
CA LEU A 502 11.15 -11.99 -9.16
C LEU A 502 12.67 -12.20 -9.06
N LEU A 503 13.25 -12.98 -9.98
CA LEU A 503 14.69 -13.20 -10.11
C LEU A 503 15.39 -12.12 -10.96
N LYS A 504 14.67 -11.10 -11.45
CA LYS A 504 15.18 -10.06 -12.37
C LYS A 504 15.84 -10.65 -13.63
N LYS A 505 15.24 -11.71 -14.19
CA LYS A 505 15.65 -12.32 -15.46
C LYS A 505 14.66 -11.94 -16.56
N ASP A 506 15.19 -11.62 -17.73
CA ASP A 506 14.36 -11.32 -18.89
C ASP A 506 13.63 -12.58 -19.36
N ASN A 507 12.31 -12.56 -19.27
CA ASN A 507 11.42 -13.57 -19.83
C ASN A 507 10.22 -12.88 -20.48
N MET A 508 9.98 -13.18 -21.75
CA MET A 508 8.90 -12.59 -22.56
C MET A 508 7.79 -13.59 -22.86
N ASP A 509 7.77 -14.73 -22.17
CA ASP A 509 6.75 -15.76 -22.28
C ASP A 509 5.55 -15.40 -21.40
N LEU A 510 4.59 -14.67 -21.97
CA LEU A 510 3.42 -14.16 -21.26
C LEU A 510 2.29 -15.19 -21.24
N ASP A 511 2.27 -15.99 -20.17
CA ASP A 511 1.16 -16.88 -19.85
C ASP A 511 0.07 -16.13 -19.08
N ILE A 512 -1.08 -15.94 -19.71
CA ILE A 512 -2.26 -15.32 -19.13
C ILE A 512 -3.28 -16.40 -18.75
N VAL A 513 -3.70 -16.40 -17.49
CA VAL A 513 -4.81 -17.24 -17.02
C VAL A 513 -5.99 -16.35 -16.64
N VAL A 514 -7.19 -16.73 -17.09
CA VAL A 514 -8.42 -16.02 -16.74
C VAL A 514 -9.41 -16.92 -16.01
N GLU A 515 -10.04 -16.40 -14.96
CA GLU A 515 -11.18 -17.01 -14.28
C GLU A 515 -12.46 -16.70 -15.04
N GLY A 516 -12.67 -17.42 -16.15
CA GLY A 516 -13.76 -17.18 -17.08
C GLY A 516 -13.55 -17.96 -18.38
N ASN A 517 -14.26 -17.61 -19.45
CA ASN A 517 -14.02 -18.28 -20.74
C ASN A 517 -12.80 -17.66 -21.45
N GLY A 518 -11.64 -18.33 -21.36
CA GLY A 518 -10.38 -17.88 -21.97
C GLY A 518 -10.44 -17.74 -23.49
N ILE A 519 -11.28 -18.51 -24.18
CA ILE A 519 -11.44 -18.40 -25.64
C ILE A 519 -12.20 -17.13 -26.00
N THR A 520 -13.29 -16.84 -25.28
CA THR A 520 -14.06 -15.59 -25.46
C THR A 520 -13.18 -14.39 -25.14
N PHE A 521 -12.48 -14.43 -24.00
CA PHE A 521 -11.53 -13.39 -23.60
C PHE A 521 -10.46 -13.14 -24.67
N ALA A 522 -9.80 -14.19 -25.17
CA ALA A 522 -8.76 -14.06 -26.19
C ALA A 522 -9.29 -13.44 -27.51
N ARG A 523 -10.54 -13.77 -27.91
CA ARG A 523 -11.17 -13.20 -29.11
C ARG A 523 -11.45 -11.70 -28.96
N ASP A 524 -11.93 -11.26 -27.80
CA ASP A 524 -12.21 -9.85 -27.56
C ASP A 524 -10.91 -9.05 -27.38
N LEU A 525 -9.92 -9.59 -26.66
CA LEU A 525 -8.59 -9.00 -26.54
C LEU A 525 -7.93 -8.79 -27.92
N ALA A 526 -8.07 -9.76 -28.83
CA ALA A 526 -7.57 -9.65 -30.19
C ALA A 526 -8.25 -8.56 -31.02
N ARG A 527 -9.55 -8.35 -30.79
CA ARG A 527 -10.32 -7.29 -31.47
C ARG A 527 -9.81 -5.92 -31.05
N GLU A 528 -9.53 -5.72 -29.76
CA GLU A 528 -8.99 -4.46 -29.25
C GLU A 528 -7.55 -4.21 -29.70
N LEU A 529 -6.70 -5.23 -29.65
CA LEU A 529 -5.28 -5.12 -29.95
C LEU A 529 -4.94 -5.35 -31.43
N ARG A 530 -5.94 -5.53 -32.30
CA ARG A 530 -5.80 -5.85 -33.73
C ARG A 530 -4.91 -7.07 -34.00
N GLY A 531 -4.95 -8.07 -33.12
CA GLY A 531 -4.15 -9.29 -33.19
C GLY A 531 -4.85 -10.46 -33.90
N ARG A 532 -4.11 -11.57 -34.12
CA ARG A 532 -4.66 -12.84 -34.64
C ARG A 532 -4.69 -13.89 -33.54
N VAL A 533 -5.82 -14.60 -33.40
CA VAL A 533 -6.01 -15.66 -32.40
C VAL A 533 -5.99 -17.03 -33.03
N ARG A 534 -5.27 -17.96 -32.41
CA ARG A 534 -5.37 -19.40 -32.69
C ARG A 534 -5.96 -20.10 -31.47
N VAL A 535 -7.14 -20.68 -31.63
CA VAL A 535 -7.87 -21.33 -30.54
C VAL A 535 -7.58 -22.84 -30.51
N HIS A 536 -7.44 -23.38 -29.31
CA HIS A 536 -7.31 -24.81 -29.04
C HIS A 536 -8.45 -25.27 -28.12
N GLU A 537 -9.64 -25.50 -28.72
CA GLU A 537 -10.89 -25.75 -27.97
C GLU A 537 -10.81 -26.92 -26.98
N ARG A 538 -10.10 -28.00 -27.34
CA ARG A 538 -9.93 -29.18 -26.47
C ARG A 538 -9.22 -28.91 -25.15
N PHE A 539 -8.42 -27.85 -25.06
CA PHE A 539 -7.62 -27.52 -23.87
C PHE A 539 -8.08 -26.22 -23.20
N GLY A 540 -9.10 -25.56 -23.76
CA GLY A 540 -9.57 -24.26 -23.25
C GLY A 540 -8.50 -23.15 -23.32
N THR A 541 -7.55 -23.28 -24.26
CA THR A 541 -6.45 -22.33 -24.47
C THR A 541 -6.53 -21.64 -25.82
N ALA A 542 -5.93 -20.46 -25.92
CA ALA A 542 -5.83 -19.68 -27.15
C ALA A 542 -4.51 -18.92 -27.19
N THR A 543 -3.82 -18.94 -28.32
CA THR A 543 -2.61 -18.15 -28.54
C THR A 543 -2.95 -16.90 -29.33
N LEU A 544 -2.61 -15.73 -28.78
CA LEU A 544 -2.75 -14.43 -29.43
C LEU A 544 -1.39 -13.99 -30.00
N VAL A 545 -1.37 -13.60 -31.26
CA VAL A 545 -0.18 -13.07 -31.94
C VAL A 545 -0.45 -11.61 -32.35
N LEU A 546 0.34 -10.69 -31.82
CA LEU A 546 0.22 -9.24 -32.05
C LEU A 546 1.11 -8.77 -33.22
N GLU A 547 0.79 -7.59 -33.74
CA GLU A 547 1.66 -6.88 -34.70
C GLU A 547 2.99 -6.53 -33.98
N GLY A 548 4.12 -7.02 -34.50
CA GLY A 548 5.44 -6.95 -33.83
C GLY A 548 5.99 -8.30 -33.38
N GLY A 549 5.22 -9.39 -33.48
CA GLY A 549 5.70 -10.76 -33.24
C GLY A 549 5.61 -11.23 -31.78
N LEU A 550 5.12 -10.39 -30.87
CA LEU A 550 4.84 -10.76 -29.49
C LEU A 550 3.67 -11.76 -29.43
N LYS A 551 3.83 -12.79 -28.60
CA LYS A 551 2.85 -13.85 -28.41
C LYS A 551 2.37 -13.85 -26.96
N LEU A 552 1.07 -14.06 -26.77
CA LEU A 552 0.46 -14.29 -25.47
C LEU A 552 -0.29 -15.61 -25.52
N ASP A 553 -0.05 -16.46 -24.54
CA ASP A 553 -0.80 -17.68 -24.36
C ASP A 553 -1.87 -17.45 -23.30
N VAL A 554 -3.13 -17.57 -23.71
CA VAL A 554 -4.29 -17.41 -22.84
C VAL A 554 -4.83 -18.79 -22.50
N ALA A 555 -4.95 -19.07 -21.21
CA ALA A 555 -5.58 -20.26 -20.69
C ALA A 555 -6.78 -19.90 -19.81
N THR A 556 -7.83 -20.72 -19.89
CA THR A 556 -8.87 -20.71 -18.89
C THR A 556 -8.34 -21.35 -17.60
N ALA A 557 -8.56 -20.70 -16.45
CA ALA A 557 -8.25 -21.28 -15.14
C ALA A 557 -8.96 -22.62 -14.99
N ARG A 558 -8.19 -23.68 -14.73
CA ARG A 558 -8.69 -25.03 -14.77
C ARG A 558 -8.17 -25.92 -13.66
N LEU A 559 -9.04 -26.81 -13.21
CA LEU A 559 -8.66 -27.97 -12.41
C LEU A 559 -8.40 -29.14 -13.35
N GLU A 560 -7.28 -29.84 -13.14
CA GLU A 560 -6.97 -31.08 -13.84
C GLU A 560 -7.03 -32.24 -12.86
N TYR A 561 -7.82 -33.26 -13.17
CA TYR A 561 -7.83 -34.52 -12.41
C TYR A 561 -7.48 -35.69 -13.32
N TYR A 562 -6.60 -36.54 -12.81
CA TYR A 562 -6.16 -37.77 -13.42
C TYR A 562 -6.84 -38.93 -12.69
N GLU A 563 -7.73 -39.66 -13.35
CA GLU A 563 -8.38 -40.84 -12.74
C GLU A 563 -7.36 -41.90 -12.29
N TYR A 564 -6.24 -42.00 -13.02
CA TYR A 564 -5.11 -42.88 -12.72
C TYR A 564 -3.81 -42.31 -13.33
N PRO A 565 -2.63 -42.73 -12.83
CA PRO A 565 -1.34 -42.30 -13.39
C PRO A 565 -1.25 -42.57 -14.90
N ALA A 566 -0.84 -41.57 -15.68
CA ALA A 566 -0.75 -41.57 -17.15
C ALA A 566 -2.06 -41.46 -17.95
N ALA A 567 -3.21 -41.22 -17.30
CA ALA A 567 -4.44 -40.82 -18.00
C ALA A 567 -4.33 -39.40 -18.60
N LEU A 568 -5.15 -39.08 -19.60
CA LEU A 568 -5.35 -37.69 -20.01
C LEU A 568 -6.19 -36.97 -18.93
N PRO A 569 -5.87 -35.71 -18.58
CA PRO A 569 -6.58 -35.00 -17.53
C PRO A 569 -7.99 -34.63 -17.97
N THR A 570 -8.96 -34.75 -17.05
CA THR A 570 -10.26 -34.10 -17.19
C THR A 570 -10.13 -32.65 -16.74
N VAL A 571 -10.61 -31.72 -17.57
CA VAL A 571 -10.46 -30.27 -17.39
C VAL A 571 -11.80 -29.65 -16.98
N GLU A 572 -11.86 -29.04 -15.80
CA GLU A 572 -13.03 -28.28 -15.30
C GLU A 572 -12.66 -26.81 -15.06
N LEU A 573 -13.62 -25.89 -15.24
CA LEU A 573 -13.45 -24.46 -14.94
C LEU A 573 -13.20 -24.28 -13.44
N SER A 574 -12.19 -23.50 -13.05
CA SER A 574 -11.83 -23.30 -11.65
C SER A 574 -11.31 -21.90 -11.35
N SER A 575 -11.02 -21.63 -10.08
CA SER A 575 -10.29 -20.41 -9.67
C SER A 575 -8.79 -20.52 -9.96
N ILE A 576 -8.10 -19.38 -9.95
CA ILE A 576 -6.65 -19.23 -10.09
C ILE A 576 -5.93 -20.02 -9.00
N LYS A 577 -6.50 -20.07 -7.78
CA LYS A 577 -5.95 -20.87 -6.68
C LYS A 577 -5.80 -22.34 -7.04
N LEU A 578 -6.81 -22.89 -7.72
CA LEU A 578 -6.84 -24.29 -8.12
C LEU A 578 -5.98 -24.54 -9.37
N ASP A 579 -5.88 -23.57 -10.27
CA ASP A 579 -4.95 -23.64 -11.41
C ASP A 579 -3.48 -23.62 -10.96
N LEU A 580 -3.14 -22.82 -9.94
CA LEU A 580 -1.78 -22.78 -9.40
C LEU A 580 -1.41 -24.08 -8.67
N TYR A 581 -2.37 -24.74 -8.02
CA TYR A 581 -2.13 -26.00 -7.28
C TYR A 581 -1.65 -27.15 -8.18
N ARG A 582 -2.18 -27.25 -9.40
CA ARG A 582 -1.83 -28.34 -10.34
C ARG A 582 -0.45 -28.18 -11.01
N ARG A 583 0.26 -27.09 -10.74
CA ARG A 583 1.56 -26.82 -11.39
C ARG A 583 2.63 -27.69 -10.73
N ASP A 584 3.36 -28.44 -11.55
CA ASP A 584 4.33 -29.46 -11.12
C ASP A 584 5.43 -28.94 -10.19
N PHE A 585 5.72 -27.64 -10.24
CA PHE A 585 6.75 -26.99 -9.44
C PHE A 585 6.15 -25.89 -8.59
N THR A 586 6.33 -25.99 -7.27
CA THR A 586 5.91 -24.97 -6.29
C THR A 586 6.44 -23.58 -6.67
N ILE A 587 7.70 -23.48 -7.11
CA ILE A 587 8.30 -22.21 -7.57
C ILE A 587 7.60 -21.52 -8.76
N ASN A 588 6.73 -22.23 -9.49
CA ASN A 588 5.95 -21.69 -10.61
C ASN A 588 4.46 -21.50 -10.26
N ALA A 589 4.06 -21.77 -9.01
CA ALA A 589 2.69 -21.67 -8.51
C ALA A 589 2.38 -20.26 -7.97
N MET A 590 2.79 -19.23 -8.71
CA MET A 590 2.53 -17.82 -8.43
C MET A 590 1.79 -17.15 -9.60
N ALA A 591 0.99 -16.15 -9.26
CA ALA A 591 0.25 -15.33 -10.22
C ALA A 591 0.37 -13.85 -9.86
N ILE A 592 0.31 -12.97 -10.86
CA ILE A 592 0.17 -11.53 -10.66
C ILE A 592 -1.16 -11.10 -11.27
N GLN A 593 -1.98 -10.40 -10.49
CA GLN A 593 -3.28 -9.93 -10.96
C GLN A 593 -3.15 -8.71 -11.88
N LEU A 594 -3.95 -8.72 -12.95
CA LEU A 594 -3.90 -7.72 -14.01
C LEU A 594 -5.12 -6.79 -14.03
N ASN A 595 -6.19 -7.10 -13.29
CA ASN A 595 -7.36 -6.22 -13.21
C ASN A 595 -6.98 -4.82 -12.68
N PRO A 596 -7.60 -3.73 -13.16
CA PRO A 596 -7.20 -2.36 -12.82
C PRO A 596 -7.16 -2.04 -11.33
N SER A 597 -8.12 -2.55 -10.54
CA SER A 597 -8.20 -2.31 -9.08
C SER A 597 -7.09 -3.01 -8.29
N GLN A 598 -6.53 -4.10 -8.83
CA GLN A 598 -5.57 -4.98 -8.16
C GLN A 598 -4.31 -5.21 -9.01
N PHE A 599 -4.02 -4.28 -9.92
CA PHE A 599 -2.92 -4.42 -10.87
C PHE A 599 -1.59 -4.60 -10.11
N GLY A 600 -0.82 -5.62 -10.51
CA GLY A 600 0.48 -5.91 -9.93
C GLY A 600 0.43 -6.65 -8.59
N GLN A 601 -0.74 -7.03 -8.08
CA GLN A 601 -0.85 -7.80 -6.84
C GLN A 601 -0.33 -9.24 -7.04
N LEU A 602 0.70 -9.64 -6.27
CA LEU A 602 1.23 -11.00 -6.28
C LEU A 602 0.35 -11.92 -5.44
N ILE A 603 -0.02 -13.05 -6.04
CA ILE A 603 -0.79 -14.12 -5.46
C ILE A 603 0.12 -15.36 -5.35
N ASP A 604 0.40 -15.77 -4.13
CA ASP A 604 1.21 -16.95 -3.81
C ASP A 604 0.51 -17.76 -2.71
N PHE A 605 -0.29 -18.76 -3.10
CA PHE A 605 -1.02 -19.60 -2.15
C PHE A 605 -0.17 -20.73 -1.53
N PHE A 606 0.99 -21.03 -2.12
CA PHE A 606 1.76 -22.24 -1.84
C PHE A 606 3.17 -21.96 -1.32
N ASN A 607 3.43 -20.72 -0.89
CA ASN A 607 4.72 -20.28 -0.35
C ASN A 607 5.89 -20.43 -1.34
N SER A 608 5.57 -20.30 -2.61
CA SER A 608 6.45 -20.46 -3.77
C SER A 608 7.66 -19.53 -3.72
N GLN A 609 7.48 -18.33 -3.14
CA GLN A 609 8.57 -17.37 -2.94
C GLN A 609 9.65 -17.88 -1.97
N ASN A 610 9.27 -18.58 -0.91
CA ASN A 610 10.23 -19.13 0.04
C ASN A 610 10.96 -20.33 -0.56
N ASP A 611 10.26 -21.17 -1.32
CA ASP A 611 10.88 -22.25 -2.11
C ASP A 611 11.86 -21.70 -3.15
N LEU A 612 11.55 -20.55 -3.76
CA LEU A 612 12.43 -19.85 -4.70
C LEU A 612 13.71 -19.36 -4.00
N LYS A 613 13.60 -18.78 -2.80
CA LYS A 613 14.75 -18.31 -2.01
C LYS A 613 15.65 -19.44 -1.48
N GLN A 614 15.11 -20.63 -1.23
CA GLN A 614 15.89 -21.78 -0.76
C GLN A 614 16.69 -22.46 -1.88
N ARG A 615 16.37 -22.18 -3.15
CA ARG A 615 17.03 -22.78 -4.32
C ARG A 615 17.84 -21.80 -5.18
N ALA A 616 17.65 -20.49 -4.99
CA ALA A 616 18.46 -19.43 -5.59
C ALA A 616 19.74 -19.22 -4.76
#